data_AF-A0A3D5PBZ5-F1
#
_entry.id   AF-A0A3D5PBZ5-F1
#
_cell.length_a   1.000
_cell.length_b   1.000
_cell.length_c   1.000
_cell.angle_alpha   90.00
_cell.angle_beta   90.00
_cell.angle_gamma   90.00
#
_symmetry.space_group_name_H-M   'P 1'
#
loop_
_entity.id
_entity.type
_entity.pdbx_description
1 polymer ?
#
loop_
_entity_poly.entity_id
_entity_poly.type
_entity_poly.pdbx_seq_one_letter_code
_entity_poly.pdbx_strand_id
1 'polypeptide(L)' 'MKKANKISILGAGNVGATIAYTLTLEGLASEIVLVDINKNKAQGEALDIIQCTALCPSVNI' A
#
# COMPACT_ATOMS: atom_id res chain seq x y z
N MET A 1 17.98 -13.06 7.14
CA MET A 1 16.97 -12.00 6.99
C MET A 1 16.33 -12.16 5.62
N LYS A 2 15.02 -12.41 5.55
CA LYS A 2 14.31 -12.58 4.27
C LYS A 2 14.31 -11.22 3.56
N LYS A 3 14.74 -11.16 2.29
CA LYS A 3 14.79 -9.91 1.53
C LYS A 3 13.35 -9.41 1.37
N ALA A 4 13.02 -8.32 2.05
CA ALA A 4 11.70 -7.70 2.03
C ALA A 4 11.51 -6.99 0.68
N ASN A 5 10.48 -7.35 -0.08
CA ASN A 5 10.13 -6.66 -1.31
C ASN A 5 9.42 -5.36 -0.94
N LYS A 6 10.15 -4.25 -1.00
CA LYS A 6 9.63 -2.90 -0.78
C LYS A 6 9.23 -2.28 -2.11
N ILE A 7 7.99 -1.83 -2.21
CA ILE A 7 7.44 -1.15 -3.39
C ILE A 7 7.06 0.28 -2.99
N SER A 8 7.40 1.27 -3.82
CA SER A 8 7.02 2.66 -3.60
C SER A 8 6.19 3.16 -4.77
N ILE A 9 5.03 3.75 -4.46
CA ILE A 9 4.06 4.23 -5.43
C ILE A 9 4.00 5.75 -5.30
N LEU A 10 4.36 6.44 -6.39
CA LEU A 10 4.27 7.89 -6.48
C LEU A 10 2.91 8.28 -7.10
N GLY A 11 2.04 8.81 -6.26
CA GLY A 11 0.67 9.23 -6.57
C GLY A 11 -0.35 8.36 -5.83
N ALA A 12 -1.12 8.98 -4.93
CA ALA A 12 -2.30 8.43 -4.27
C ALA A 12 -3.59 8.80 -5.05
N GLY A 13 -3.49 8.93 -6.38
CA GLY A 13 -4.65 9.00 -7.27
C GLY A 13 -5.37 7.66 -7.36
N ASN A 14 -6.48 7.59 -8.10
CA ASN A 14 -7.26 6.35 -8.24
C ASN A 14 -6.40 5.18 -8.74
N VAL A 15 -5.47 5.44 -9.66
CA VAL A 15 -4.56 4.42 -10.21
C VAL A 15 -3.57 3.94 -9.14
N GLY A 16 -2.87 4.84 -8.47
CA GLY A 16 -1.87 4.44 -7.48
C GLY A 16 -2.47 3.79 -6.24
N ALA A 17 -3.62 4.27 -5.78
CA ALA A 17 -4.38 3.65 -4.69
C ALA A 17 -4.86 2.23 -5.07
N THR A 18 -5.40 2.05 -6.28
CA THR A 18 -5.80 0.71 -6.76
C THR A 18 -4.60 -0.23 -6.85
N ILE A 19 -3.45 0.23 -7.37
CA ILE A 19 -2.23 -0.58 -7.41
C ILE A 19 -1.80 -0.98 -6.00
N ALA A 20 -1.78 -0.04 -5.05
CA ALA A 20 -1.41 -0.30 -3.66
C ALA A 20 -2.35 -1.35 -3.02
N TYR A 21 -3.65 -1.21 -3.25
CA TYR A 21 -4.67 -2.14 -2.79
C TYR A 21 -4.47 -3.54 -3.38
N THR A 22 -4.34 -3.66 -4.71
CA THR A 22 -4.13 -4.97 -5.37
C THR A 22 -2.83 -5.63 -4.92
N LEU A 23 -1.73 -4.89 -4.78
CA LEU A 23 -0.46 -5.45 -4.27
C LEU A 23 -0.60 -5.97 -2.83
N THR A 24 -1.43 -5.32 -2.02
CA THR A 24 -1.75 -5.75 -0.65
C THR A 24 -2.54 -7.04 -0.64
N LEU A 25 -3.58 -7.15 -1.47
CA LEU A 25 -4.40 -8.36 -1.60
C LEU A 25 -3.56 -9.57 -2.05
N GLU A 26 -2.68 -9.38 -3.03
CA GLU A 26 -1.85 -10.44 -3.61
C GLU A 26 -0.61 -10.77 -2.76
N GLY A 27 -0.28 -9.96 -1.75
CA GLY A 27 0.88 -10.17 -0.89
C GLY A 27 2.23 -10.11 -1.61
N LEU A 28 2.32 -9.35 -2.71
CA LEU A 28 3.52 -9.27 -3.56
C LEU A 28 4.64 -8.42 -2.94
N ALA A 29 4.29 -7.55 -2.00
CA ALA A 29 5.20 -6.70 -1.26
C ALA A 29 5.12 -6.99 0.24
N SER A 30 6.25 -6.92 0.91
CA SER A 30 6.28 -6.89 2.39
C SER A 30 6.14 -5.48 2.93
N GLU A 31 6.47 -4.47 2.10
CA GLU A 31 6.33 -3.06 2.44
C GLU A 31 5.86 -2.27 1.21
N ILE A 32 4.80 -1.47 1.35
CA ILE A 32 4.31 -0.55 0.35
C ILE A 32 4.46 0.86 0.91
N VAL A 33 4.93 1.80 0.09
CA VAL A 33 5.03 3.21 0.47
C VAL A 33 4.22 4.03 -0.52
N LEU A 34 3.17 4.69 -0.03
CA LEU A 34 2.34 5.58 -0.84
C LEU A 34 2.78 7.04 -0.65
N VAL A 35 3.26 7.66 -1.73
CA VAL A 35 3.77 9.03 -1.73
C VAL A 35 2.86 9.92 -2.57
N ASP A 36 2.37 11.01 -2.01
CA ASP A 36 1.62 12.02 -2.76
C ASP A 36 1.94 13.43 -2.24
N ILE A 37 1.74 14.45 -3.08
CA ILE A 37 1.81 15.85 -2.66
C ILE A 37 0.72 16.16 -1.62
N ASN A 38 -0.44 15.52 -1.75
CA ASN A 38 -1.51 15.55 -0.78
C ASN A 38 -1.31 14.44 0.26
N LYS A 39 -0.57 14.75 1.32
CA LYS A 39 -0.25 13.82 2.41
C LYS A 39 -1.50 13.25 3.10
N ASN A 40 -2.53 14.08 3.30
CA ASN A 40 -3.77 13.63 3.94
C ASN A 40 -4.47 12.58 3.10
N LYS A 41 -4.46 12.74 1.76
CA LYS A 41 -5.01 11.74 0.86
C LYS A 41 -4.18 10.45 0.92
N ALA A 42 -2.86 10.52 0.76
CA ALA A 42 -1.99 9.35 0.82
C ALA A 42 -2.16 8.57 2.15
N GLN A 43 -2.24 9.28 3.28
CA GLN A 43 -2.49 8.68 4.57
C GLN A 43 -3.90 8.06 4.67
N GLY A 44 -4.92 8.72 4.12
CA GLY A 44 -6.29 8.20 4.08
C GLY A 44 -6.38 6.89 3.29
N GLU A 45 -5.79 6.85 2.10
CA GLU A 45 -5.74 5.64 1.26
C GLU A 45 -4.96 4.51 1.95
N ALA A 46 -3.82 4.81 2.59
CA ALA A 46 -3.05 3.81 3.34
C ALA A 46 -3.86 3.23 4.51
N LEU A 47 -4.58 4.07 5.26
CA LEU A 47 -5.44 3.63 6.37
C LEU A 47 -6.61 2.76 5.88
N ASP A 48 -7.23 3.12 4.76
CA ASP A 48 -8.30 2.33 4.15
C ASP A 48 -7.79 0.94 3.73
N ILE A 49 -6.62 0.88 3.09
CA ILE A 49 -5.98 -0.39 2.71
C ILE A 49 -5.63 -1.23 3.95
N ILE A 50 -5.09 -0.62 5.03
CA ILE A 50 -4.79 -1.32 6.29
C ILE A 50 -6.04 -1.96 6.90
N GLN A 51 -7.21 -1.31 6.81
CA GLN A 51 -8.44 -1.88 7.35
C GLN A 51 -8.89 -3.13 6.59
N CYS A 52 -8.45 -3.31 5.34
CA CYS A 52 -8.70 -4.52 4.57
C CYS A 52 -7.77 -5.69 4.94
N THR A 53 -6.62 -5.46 5.61
CA THR A 53 -5.59 -6.49 5.77
C THR A 53 -5.94 -7.63 6.73
N ALA A 54 -7.09 -7.61 7.40
CA ALA A 54 -7.50 -8.63 8.36
C ALA A 54 -7.53 -10.06 7.78
N LEU A 55 -7.74 -10.18 6.47
CA LEU A 55 -7.76 -11.46 5.73
C LEU A 55 -6.72 -11.51 4.60
N CYS A 56 -5.81 -10.54 4.52
CA CYS A 56 -4.78 -10.45 3.49
C CYS A 56 -3.43 -10.99 4.00
N PRO A 57 -2.48 -11.28 3.10
CA PRO A 57 -1.09 -11.52 3.48
C PRO A 57 -0.53 -10.35 4.30
N SER A 58 0.48 -10.63 5.14
CA SER A 58 1.11 -9.59 5.96
C SER A 58 1.89 -8.60 5.10
N VAL A 59 1.38 -7.37 5.02
CA VAL A 59 1.98 -6.24 4.30
C VAL A 59 2.04 -5.04 5.23
N ASN A 60 3.18 -4.36 5.28
CA ASN A 60 3.32 -3.05 5.90
C ASN A 60 3.03 -1.97 4.86
N ILE A 61 2.06 -1.08 5.06
CA ILE A 61 1.72 -0.01 4.12
C ILE A 61 1.61 1.34 4.82
#